data_AF-A0A8T1Q3I2-F1
#
_entry.id   AF-A0A8T1Q3I2-F1
#
_cell.length_a   1.000
_cell.length_b   1.000
_cell.length_c   1.000
_cell.angle_alpha   90.00
_cell.angle_beta   90.00
_cell.angle_gamma   90.00
#
_symmetry.space_group_name_H-M   'P 1'
#
loop_
_entity.id
_entity.type
_entity.pdbx_description
1 polymer ?
#
loop_
_entity_poly.entity_id
_entity_poly.type
_entity_poly.pdbx_seq_one_letter_code
_entity_poly.pdbx_strand_id
1 'polypeptide(L)'
;MRSKPESQTFTASMEPLSSGSVDPIFHLLRIVPFSFLRPPKLRLKLPTLTLPSPMTVYALVLLTYFMVVSGIVYDVIVEPPGIGSTQDRATGSVRPVVFLPGRVNGQYIVEGLSSGFMFVLGGVGIILMDLALDRNRARSVKVSYATAGISFVE
;
A
#
# COMPACT_ATOMS: atom_id res chain seq x y z
N MET A 1 1.38 22.90 23.70
CA MET A 1 1.21 21.78 22.74
C MET A 1 1.97 20.59 23.30
N ARG A 2 1.28 19.73 24.06
CA ARG A 2 0.77 18.42 23.61
C ARG A 2 1.89 17.42 23.32
N SER A 3 2.53 16.94 24.38
CA SER A 3 3.16 15.63 24.40
C SER A 3 2.07 14.55 24.42
N LYS A 4 2.16 13.59 23.51
CA LYS A 4 1.35 12.38 23.44
C LYS A 4 2.25 11.29 22.84
N PRO A 5 2.05 10.00 23.11
CA PRO A 5 1.59 9.32 24.32
C PRO A 5 2.60 8.26 24.82
N GLU A 6 2.60 8.00 26.13
CA GLU A 6 3.07 6.73 26.66
C GLU A 6 2.07 5.63 26.32
N SER A 7 2.58 4.52 25.79
CA SER A 7 1.83 3.27 25.63
C SER A 7 1.88 2.51 26.96
N GLN A 8 0.74 2.48 27.67
CA GLN A 8 0.46 1.55 28.76
C GLN A 8 0.15 0.15 28.21
N THR A 9 0.24 -0.87 29.09
CA THR A 9 -0.27 -2.26 29.03
C THR A 9 0.87 -3.29 28.93
N PHE A 10 1.04 -4.28 29.81
CA PHE A 10 0.31 -4.73 30.98
C PHE A 10 1.30 -5.45 31.91
N THR A 11 1.05 -5.31 33.20
CA THR A 11 1.69 -5.99 34.33
C THR A 11 1.65 -7.52 34.23
N ALA A 12 2.78 -8.17 34.48
CA ALA A 12 2.81 -9.42 35.23
C ALA A 12 3.50 -9.14 36.56
N SER A 13 2.68 -9.10 37.60
CA SER A 13 3.01 -8.99 39.01
C SER A 13 4.11 -9.97 39.43
N MET A 14 5.19 -9.46 40.00
CA MET A 14 6.04 -10.22 40.91
C MET A 14 6.10 -9.44 42.22
N GLU A 15 5.38 -9.93 43.22
CA GLU A 15 5.43 -9.43 44.58
C GLU A 15 6.86 -9.46 45.14
N PRO A 16 7.18 -8.59 46.12
CA PRO A 16 8.51 -8.41 46.62
C PRO A 16 8.82 -9.46 47.69
N LEU A 17 9.65 -10.46 47.37
CA LEU A 17 10.20 -11.31 48.41
C LEU A 17 11.35 -10.56 49.12
N SER A 18 10.97 -9.87 50.18
CA SER A 18 11.70 -9.69 51.44
C SER A 18 13.23 -9.76 51.40
N SER A 19 13.86 -8.63 51.71
CA SER A 19 15.21 -8.55 52.27
C SER A 19 15.38 -9.53 53.44
N GLY A 20 16.22 -10.56 53.30
CA GLY A 20 16.56 -11.46 54.40
C GLY A 20 17.42 -12.64 53.98
N SER A 21 18.70 -12.61 54.32
CA SER A 21 19.72 -13.66 54.13
C SER A 21 19.95 -14.10 52.68
N VAL A 22 20.91 -13.44 52.03
CA VAL A 22 21.53 -13.97 50.82
C VAL A 22 22.55 -15.02 51.28
N ASP A 23 22.12 -16.28 51.42
CA ASP A 23 23.03 -17.36 51.79
C ASP A 23 24.13 -17.47 50.72
N PRO A 24 25.42 -17.27 51.09
CA PRO A 24 26.52 -17.25 50.13
C PRO A 24 26.65 -18.57 49.36
N ILE A 25 26.18 -19.66 49.99
CA ILE A 25 26.11 -21.01 49.44
C ILE A 25 25.13 -21.08 48.27
N PHE A 26 23.99 -20.38 48.33
CA PHE A 26 22.98 -20.42 47.27
C PHE A 26 23.41 -19.64 46.02
N HIS A 27 24.13 -18.53 46.19
CA HIS A 27 24.80 -17.84 45.08
C HIS A 27 25.93 -18.67 44.48
N LEU A 28 26.72 -19.37 45.32
CA LEU A 28 27.76 -20.28 44.84
C LEU A 28 27.15 -21.43 44.03
N LEU A 29 26.06 -22.03 44.49
CA LEU A 29 25.35 -23.10 43.78
C LEU A 29 24.76 -22.64 42.43
N ARG A 30 24.43 -21.35 42.31
CA ARG A 30 23.95 -20.77 41.04
C ARG A 30 25.12 -20.44 40.12
N ILE A 31 26.23 -19.92 40.63
CA ILE A 31 27.36 -19.43 39.80
C ILE A 31 28.27 -20.57 39.34
N VAL A 32 28.54 -21.57 40.19
CA VAL A 32 29.44 -22.70 39.88
C VAL A 32 29.03 -23.50 38.63
N PRO A 33 27.76 -23.91 38.42
CA PRO A 33 27.39 -24.63 37.21
C PRO A 33 27.49 -23.76 35.95
N PHE A 34 27.20 -22.46 36.03
CA PHE A 34 27.27 -21.55 34.87
C PHE A 34 28.66 -20.94 34.64
N SER A 35 29.60 -21.07 35.57
CA SER A 35 30.97 -20.57 35.42
C SER A 35 31.80 -21.36 34.39
N PHE A 36 31.43 -22.61 34.13
CA PHE A 36 32.05 -23.41 33.06
C PHE A 36 31.41 -23.17 31.68
N LEU A 37 30.17 -22.67 31.65
CA LEU A 37 29.48 -22.36 30.40
C LEU A 37 29.96 -21.01 29.88
N ARG A 38 30.95 -21.03 28.98
CA ARG A 38 31.23 -19.86 28.14
C ARG A 38 30.03 -19.65 27.20
N PRO A 39 29.32 -18.52 27.27
CA PRO A 39 28.24 -18.25 26.33
C PRO A 39 28.81 -18.29 24.91
N PRO A 40 28.20 -19.06 23.99
CA PRO A 40 28.72 -19.18 22.63
C PRO A 40 28.73 -17.80 21.98
N LYS A 41 29.76 -17.52 21.16
CA LYS A 41 29.83 -16.29 20.35
C LYS A 41 28.71 -16.33 19.31
N LEU A 42 27.51 -15.89 19.70
CA LEU A 42 26.34 -15.81 18.84
C LEU A 42 26.55 -14.66 17.84
N ARG A 43 27.14 -14.98 16.68
CA ARG A 43 27.09 -14.13 15.49
C ARG A 43 25.71 -14.27 14.84
N LEU A 44 24.68 -13.83 15.55
CA LEU A 44 23.33 -13.72 15.02
C LEU A 44 23.35 -12.65 13.93
N LYS A 45 23.36 -13.08 12.66
CA LYS A 45 23.01 -12.20 11.54
C LYS A 45 21.54 -11.87 11.73
N LEU A 46 21.21 -10.62 12.07
CA LEU A 46 19.83 -10.18 12.01
C LEU A 46 19.34 -10.40 10.57
N PRO A 47 18.13 -10.93 10.37
CA PRO A 47 17.55 -11.00 9.04
C PRO A 47 17.39 -9.56 8.53
N THR A 48 18.29 -9.14 7.65
CA THR A 48 18.18 -7.85 6.97
C THR A 48 17.07 -7.98 5.93
N LEU A 49 15.90 -7.40 6.22
CA LEU A 49 14.88 -7.20 5.21
C LEU A 49 15.48 -6.30 4.12
N THR A 50 15.67 -6.85 2.93
CA THR A 50 16.11 -6.08 1.77
C THR A 50 15.01 -5.08 1.43
N LEU A 51 15.37 -3.80 1.32
CA LEU A 51 14.42 -2.78 0.91
C LEU A 51 13.93 -3.07 -0.53
N PRO A 52 12.64 -2.84 -0.83
CA PRO A 52 12.11 -3.03 -2.17
C PRO A 52 12.77 -2.07 -3.17
N SER A 53 12.82 -2.47 -4.44
CA SER A 53 13.36 -1.61 -5.49
C SER A 53 12.53 -0.34 -5.65
N PRO A 54 13.13 0.80 -6.06
CA PRO A 54 12.40 2.03 -6.31
C PRO A 54 11.24 1.86 -7.30
N MET A 55 11.40 1.01 -8.32
CA MET A 55 10.34 0.73 -9.30
C MET A 55 9.19 -0.09 -8.70
N THR A 56 9.47 -0.98 -7.76
CA THR A 56 8.43 -1.70 -7.01
C THR A 56 7.61 -0.73 -6.16
N VAL A 57 8.28 0.22 -5.50
CA VAL A 57 7.59 1.27 -4.72
C VAL A 57 6.75 2.15 -5.64
N TYR A 58 7.29 2.56 -6.79
CA TYR A 58 6.56 3.33 -7.79
C TYR A 58 5.30 2.58 -8.29
N ALA A 59 5.42 1.29 -8.61
CA ALA A 59 4.29 0.48 -9.06
C ALA A 59 3.21 0.34 -7.97
N LEU A 60 3.62 0.15 -6.70
CA LEU A 60 2.69 0.11 -5.57
C LEU A 60 1.98 1.45 -5.36
N VAL A 61 2.71 2.58 -5.46
CA VAL A 61 2.11 3.91 -5.36
C VAL A 61 1.11 4.13 -6.49
N LEU A 62 1.47 3.82 -7.73
CA LEU A 62 0.57 3.94 -8.88
C LEU A 62 -0.69 3.06 -8.75
N LEU A 63 -0.52 1.84 -8.24
CA LEU A 63 -1.64 0.94 -7.95
C LEU A 63 -2.56 1.52 -6.88
N THR A 64 -2.01 2.03 -5.77
CA THR A 64 -2.82 2.65 -4.71
C THR A 64 -3.51 3.92 -5.20
N TYR A 65 -2.86 4.71 -6.05
CA TYR A 65 -3.47 5.87 -6.70
C TYR A 65 -4.66 5.45 -7.56
N PHE A 66 -4.51 4.43 -8.40
CA PHE A 66 -5.60 3.86 -9.18
C PHE A 66 -6.78 3.43 -8.30
N MET A 67 -6.52 2.67 -7.23
CA MET A 67 -7.58 2.18 -6.33
C MET A 67 -8.35 3.32 -5.65
N VAL A 68 -7.66 4.40 -5.26
CA VAL A 68 -8.30 5.55 -4.62
C VAL A 68 -9.10 6.37 -5.63
N VAL A 69 -8.53 6.69 -6.78
CA VAL A 69 -9.18 7.51 -7.81
C VAL A 69 -10.35 6.78 -8.46
N SER A 70 -10.26 5.46 -8.64
CA SER A 70 -11.36 4.65 -9.17
C SER A 70 -12.54 4.50 -8.21
N GLY A 71 -12.45 5.01 -6.99
CA GLY A 71 -13.58 5.02 -6.06
C GLY A 71 -13.78 3.71 -5.30
N ILE A 72 -12.79 2.80 -5.23
CA ILE A 72 -12.92 1.53 -4.48
C ILE A 72 -13.32 1.75 -3.01
N VAL A 73 -12.85 2.84 -2.41
CA VAL A 73 -13.25 3.22 -1.04
C VAL A 73 -14.75 3.54 -0.98
N TYR A 74 -15.29 4.21 -1.99
CA TYR A 74 -16.72 4.47 -2.12
C TYR A 74 -17.49 3.17 -2.38
N ASP A 75 -16.96 2.30 -3.24
CA ASP A 75 -17.56 1.01 -3.57
C ASP A 75 -17.73 0.13 -2.33
N VAL A 76 -16.72 0.09 -1.45
CA VAL A 76 -16.76 -0.69 -0.20
C VAL A 76 -17.74 -0.12 0.82
N ILE A 77 -17.91 1.20 0.89
CA ILE A 77 -18.78 1.83 1.90
C ILE A 77 -20.24 1.81 1.46
N VAL A 78 -20.51 2.09 0.19
CA VAL A 78 -21.86 2.33 -0.32
C VAL A 78 -22.41 1.13 -1.07
N GLU A 79 -21.56 0.20 -1.49
CA GLU A 79 -21.91 -0.97 -2.29
C GLU A 79 -22.86 -0.62 -3.46
N PRO A 80 -22.49 0.35 -4.32
CA PRO A 80 -23.33 0.77 -5.43
C PRO A 80 -23.47 -0.37 -6.47
N PRO A 81 -24.55 -0.37 -7.26
CA PRO A 81 -24.69 -1.31 -8.36
C PRO A 81 -23.51 -1.19 -9.35
N GLY A 82 -23.12 -2.32 -9.95
CA GLY A 82 -21.98 -2.35 -10.87
C GLY A 82 -22.22 -1.65 -12.21
N ILE A 83 -23.43 -1.83 -12.77
CA ILE A 83 -23.88 -1.27 -14.06
C ILE A 83 -25.34 -0.82 -13.92
N GLY A 84 -25.67 0.32 -14.52
CA GLY A 84 -27.04 0.80 -14.64
C GLY A 84 -27.77 0.18 -15.83
N SER A 85 -29.10 0.23 -15.77
CA SER A 85 -29.93 -0.11 -16.92
C SER A 85 -31.08 0.88 -17.05
N THR A 86 -31.28 1.42 -18.25
CA THR A 86 -32.43 2.27 -18.56
C THR A 86 -33.32 1.50 -19.51
N GLN A 87 -34.61 1.39 -19.18
CA GLN A 87 -35.61 0.89 -20.10
C GLN A 87 -36.05 2.01 -21.03
N ASP A 88 -35.99 1.75 -22.33
CA ASP A 88 -36.56 2.65 -23.33
C ASP A 88 -38.09 2.60 -23.27
N ARG A 89 -38.72 3.76 -23.08
CA ARG A 89 -40.17 3.90 -22.90
C ARG A 89 -40.97 3.49 -24.14
N ALA A 90 -40.38 3.60 -25.33
CA ALA A 90 -41.06 3.28 -26.58
C ALA A 90 -40.93 1.79 -26.97
N THR A 91 -39.80 1.16 -26.66
CA THR A 91 -39.48 -0.21 -27.12
C THR A 91 -39.45 -1.25 -26.00
N GLY A 92 -39.48 -0.85 -24.72
CA GLY A 92 -39.35 -1.75 -23.57
C GLY A 92 -37.97 -2.42 -23.46
N SER A 93 -37.03 -2.08 -24.35
CA SER A 93 -35.69 -2.65 -24.39
C SER A 93 -34.85 -2.08 -23.25
N VAL A 94 -34.13 -2.96 -22.56
CA VAL A 94 -33.20 -2.60 -21.49
C VAL A 94 -31.85 -2.25 -22.12
N ARG A 95 -31.43 -0.99 -22.02
CA ARG A 95 -30.12 -0.53 -22.48
C ARG A 95 -29.18 -0.39 -21.28
N PRO A 96 -27.96 -0.96 -21.34
CA PRO A 96 -26.97 -0.76 -20.29
C PRO A 96 -26.53 0.71 -20.28
N VAL A 97 -26.42 1.28 -19.09
CA VAL A 97 -25.96 2.66 -18.88
C VAL A 97 -24.77 2.62 -17.94
N VAL A 98 -23.65 3.16 -18.42
CA VAL A 98 -22.34 3.10 -17.75
C VAL A 98 -22.14 4.26 -16.78
N PHE A 99 -22.80 5.40 -17.01
CA PHE A 99 -22.71 6.60 -16.18
C PHE A 99 -24.03 6.88 -15.47
N LEU A 100 -24.02 7.17 -14.17
CA LEU A 100 -25.25 7.42 -13.44
C LEU A 100 -25.85 8.80 -13.81
N PRO A 101 -27.00 8.88 -14.52
CA PRO A 101 -27.54 10.17 -14.92
C PRO A 101 -28.21 10.88 -13.74
N GLY A 102 -27.99 12.19 -13.61
CA GLY A 102 -28.73 13.05 -12.68
C GLY A 102 -28.32 12.97 -11.21
N ARG A 103 -27.29 12.18 -10.84
CA ARG A 103 -26.76 12.13 -9.47
C ARG A 103 -25.24 12.20 -9.47
N VAL A 104 -24.69 13.39 -9.21
CA VAL A 104 -23.23 13.65 -9.21
C VAL A 104 -22.46 13.01 -8.04
N ASN A 105 -23.14 12.76 -6.90
CA ASN A 105 -22.53 12.15 -5.71
C ASN A 105 -22.62 10.62 -5.71
N GLY A 106 -23.17 10.03 -6.77
CA GLY A 106 -23.29 8.59 -6.92
C GLY A 106 -22.63 8.15 -8.19
N GLN A 107 -21.98 6.99 -8.12
CA GLN A 107 -21.20 6.44 -9.20
C GLN A 107 -21.49 4.95 -9.33
N TYR A 108 -21.49 4.43 -10.54
CA TYR A 108 -21.43 2.97 -10.76
C TYR A 108 -19.99 2.48 -10.63
N ILE A 109 -19.78 1.24 -10.19
CA ILE A 109 -18.42 0.67 -10.05
C ILE A 109 -17.66 0.77 -11.39
N VAL A 110 -18.33 0.51 -12.52
CA VAL A 110 -17.73 0.62 -13.86
C VAL A 110 -17.33 2.06 -14.24
N GLU A 111 -18.06 3.06 -13.75
CA GLU A 111 -17.77 4.49 -13.97
C GLU A 111 -16.50 4.90 -13.20
N GLY A 112 -16.39 4.44 -11.95
CA GLY A 112 -15.20 4.63 -11.11
C GLY A 112 -13.97 3.96 -11.71
N LEU A 113 -14.06 2.66 -12.02
CA LEU A 113 -12.94 1.91 -12.59
C LEU A 113 -12.48 2.45 -13.95
N SER A 114 -13.41 2.83 -14.82
CA SER A 114 -13.07 3.38 -16.15
C SER A 114 -12.41 4.75 -16.04
N SER A 115 -12.91 5.65 -15.20
CA SER A 115 -12.29 6.96 -14.97
C SER A 115 -10.90 6.83 -14.33
N GLY A 116 -10.74 5.97 -13.32
CA GLY A 116 -9.44 5.65 -12.73
C GLY A 116 -8.44 5.12 -13.76
N PHE A 117 -8.88 4.27 -14.69
CA PHE A 117 -8.02 3.73 -15.74
C PHE A 117 -7.55 4.82 -16.70
N MET A 118 -8.45 5.72 -17.11
CA MET A 118 -8.09 6.86 -17.96
C MET A 118 -7.10 7.82 -17.29
N PHE A 119 -7.24 8.07 -15.98
CA PHE A 119 -6.26 8.88 -15.26
C PHE A 119 -4.86 8.26 -15.22
N VAL A 120 -4.78 6.93 -15.04
CA VAL A 120 -3.50 6.22 -15.07
C VAL A 120 -2.90 6.23 -16.48
N LEU A 121 -3.70 6.02 -17.53
CA LEU A 121 -3.25 6.12 -18.91
C LEU A 121 -2.69 7.50 -19.22
N GLY A 122 -3.41 8.57 -18.88
CA GLY A 122 -2.93 9.94 -19.06
C GLY A 122 -1.64 10.21 -18.29
N GLY A 123 -1.55 9.75 -17.03
CA GLY A 123 -0.33 9.88 -16.22
C GLY A 123 0.86 9.13 -16.81
N VAL A 124 0.65 7.88 -17.28
CA VAL A 124 1.67 7.11 -17.98
C VAL A 124 2.07 7.77 -19.30
N GLY A 125 1.12 8.36 -20.03
CA GLY A 125 1.38 9.10 -21.26
C GLY A 125 2.36 10.26 -21.07
N ILE A 126 2.19 11.03 -19.99
CA ILE A 126 3.12 12.11 -19.62
C ILE A 126 4.51 11.55 -19.30
N ILE A 127 4.59 10.43 -18.59
CA ILE A 127 5.88 9.77 -18.27
C ILE A 127 6.57 9.25 -19.53
N LEU A 128 5.82 8.69 -20.48
CA LEU A 128 6.37 8.27 -21.78
C LEU A 128 6.92 9.47 -22.56
N MET A 129 6.24 10.60 -22.51
CA MET A 129 6.73 11.83 -23.15
C MET A 129 8.02 12.35 -22.49
N ASP A 130 8.15 12.25 -21.17
CA ASP A 130 9.40 12.58 -20.47
C ASP A 130 10.55 11.63 -20.88
N LEU A 131 10.28 10.32 -20.95
CA LEU A 131 11.25 9.33 -21.46
C LEU A 131 11.65 9.56 -22.91
N ALA A 132 10.80 10.21 -23.71
CA ALA A 132 11.11 10.60 -25.08
C ALA A 132 12.12 11.76 -25.17
N LEU A 133 12.37 12.50 -24.08
CA LEU A 133 13.35 13.58 -24.05
C LEU A 133 14.78 13.07 -23.82
N ASP A 134 14.94 11.88 -23.25
CA ASP A 134 16.23 11.26 -22.93
C ASP A 134 17.19 11.26 -24.14
N ARG A 135 18.40 11.80 -23.94
CA ARG A 135 19.41 11.95 -24.99
C ARG A 135 20.16 10.66 -25.27
N ASN A 136 20.14 9.69 -24.35
CA ASN A 136 20.89 8.45 -24.44
C ASN A 136 20.18 7.35 -25.25
N ARG A 137 19.03 7.65 -25.86
CA ARG A 137 18.19 6.67 -26.60
C ARG A 137 18.24 6.90 -28.11
N ALA A 138 18.10 5.81 -28.87
CA ALA A 138 18.02 5.86 -30.32
C ALA A 138 16.81 6.68 -30.79
N ARG A 139 16.96 7.43 -31.89
CA ARG A 139 15.90 8.33 -32.40
C ARG A 139 14.57 7.62 -32.63
N SER A 140 14.58 6.39 -33.14
CA SER A 140 13.36 5.58 -33.36
C SER A 140 12.58 5.33 -32.06
N VAL A 141 13.31 4.98 -30.98
CA VAL A 141 12.71 4.72 -29.65
C VAL A 141 12.12 6.01 -29.06
N LYS A 142 12.80 7.14 -29.24
CA LYS A 142 12.30 8.46 -28.79
C LYS A 142 10.99 8.82 -29.48
N VAL A 143 10.94 8.65 -30.81
CA VAL A 143 9.72 8.91 -31.58
C VAL A 143 8.59 7.98 -31.12
N SER A 144 8.88 6.70 -30.88
CA SER A 144 7.88 5.75 -30.38
C SER A 144 7.31 6.17 -29.00
N TYR A 145 8.15 6.59 -28.06
CA TYR A 145 7.68 7.08 -26.76
C TYR A 145 6.89 8.38 -26.86
N ALA A 146 7.31 9.30 -27.73
CA ALA A 146 6.57 10.54 -27.97
C ALA A 146 5.18 10.26 -28.57
N THR A 147 5.10 9.40 -29.60
CA THR A 147 3.81 9.05 -30.22
C THR A 147 2.90 8.31 -29.26
N ALA A 148 3.44 7.35 -28.49
CA ALA A 148 2.67 6.62 -27.50
C ALA A 148 2.18 7.54 -26.36
N GLY A 149 3.04 8.46 -25.91
CA GLY A 149 2.70 9.45 -24.88
C GLY A 149 1.56 10.36 -25.31
N ILE A 150 1.61 10.90 -26.53
CA ILE A 150 0.54 11.75 -27.09
C ILE A 150 -0.77 10.96 -27.19
N SER A 151 -0.73 9.72 -27.67
CA SER A 151 -1.93 8.88 -27.82
C SER A 151 -2.59 8.44 -26.51
N PHE A 152 -1.89 8.53 -25.39
CA PHE A 152 -2.43 8.16 -24.08
C PHE A 152 -2.99 9.36 -23.29
N VAL A 153 -2.69 10.58 -23.74
CA VAL A 153 -3.16 11.83 -23.11
C VAL A 153 -4.44 12.34 -23.78
N GLU A 154 -4.60 12.10 -25.10
CA GLU A 154 -5.89 12.26 -25.81
C GLU A 154 -6.82 11.07 -25.59
#